data_AF-C7BU91-F1
#
_entry.id   AF-C7BU91-F1
#
_cell.length_a   1.000
_cell.length_b   1.000
_cell.length_c   1.000
_cell.angle_alpha   90.00
_cell.angle_beta   90.00
_cell.angle_gamma   90.00
#
_symmetry.space_group_name_H-M   'P 1'
#
loop_
_entity.id
_entity.type
_entity.pdbx_description
1 polymer ?
#
loop_
_entity_poly.entity_id
_entity_poly.type
_entity_poly.pdbx_seq_one_letter_code
_entity_poly.pdbx_strand_id
1 'polypeptide(L)'
;MANSGLVINNSKGKPTISITDRVGRYVGKHVIDSAKVNSRFKHTFSHPELEPYGELFYWINPNFFWSEASYASITISGSNIHADIFIPDMISQEPFIIYYGVR
;
A
#
# COMPACT_ATOMS: atom_id res chain seq x y z
N MET A 1 -17.65 -13.66 -25.62
CA MET A 1 -16.30 -13.86 -25.02
C MET A 1 -16.48 -14.64 -23.73
N ALA A 2 -15.70 -15.69 -23.52
CA ALA A 2 -15.74 -16.43 -22.26
C ALA A 2 -14.96 -15.63 -21.20
N ASN A 3 -15.64 -15.20 -20.15
CA ASN A 3 -14.98 -14.57 -19.02
C ASN A 3 -14.33 -15.66 -18.16
N SER A 4 -13.01 -15.58 -17.99
CA SER A 4 -12.23 -16.48 -17.16
C SER A 4 -11.69 -15.68 -15.97
N GLY A 5 -11.85 -16.20 -14.75
CA GLY A 5 -11.47 -15.50 -13.53
C GLY A 5 -11.88 -16.24 -12.26
N LEU A 6 -11.53 -15.67 -11.10
CA LEU A 6 -11.86 -16.20 -9.79
C LEU A 6 -13.26 -15.73 -9.37
N VAL A 7 -14.09 -16.65 -8.87
CA VAL A 7 -15.34 -16.32 -8.17
C VAL A 7 -15.32 -16.99 -6.81
N ILE A 8 -15.50 -16.20 -5.75
CA ILE A 8 -15.65 -16.71 -4.38
C ILE A 8 -17.05 -16.35 -3.92
N ASN A 9 -17.86 -17.35 -3.61
CA ASN A 9 -19.21 -17.17 -3.10
C ASN A 9 -19.24 -17.21 -1.57
N ASN A 10 -20.11 -16.42 -0.96
CA ASN A 10 -20.43 -16.53 0.46
C ASN A 10 -21.32 -17.76 0.75
N SER A 11 -21.62 -17.98 2.03
CA SER A 11 -22.48 -19.08 2.51
C SER A 11 -23.92 -19.04 1.97
N LYS A 12 -24.35 -17.93 1.36
CA LYS A 12 -25.67 -17.76 0.73
C LYS A 12 -25.63 -17.92 -0.79
N GLY A 13 -24.50 -18.33 -1.37
CA GLY A 13 -24.32 -18.51 -2.80
C GLY A 13 -24.18 -17.22 -3.60
N LYS A 14 -23.98 -16.06 -2.94
CA LYS A 14 -23.74 -14.78 -3.63
C LYS A 14 -22.23 -14.52 -3.79
N PRO A 15 -21.78 -13.95 -4.91
CA PRO A 15 -20.37 -13.60 -5.09
C PRO A 15 -19.92 -12.56 -4.05
N THR A 16 -18.85 -12.89 -3.33
CA THR A 16 -18.06 -11.96 -2.51
C THR A 16 -16.88 -11.43 -3.30
N ILE A 17 -16.31 -12.25 -4.19
CA ILE A 17 -15.36 -11.84 -5.22
C ILE A 17 -15.92 -12.29 -6.57
N SER A 18 -15.95 -11.38 -7.52
CA SER A 18 -16.41 -11.57 -8.89
C SER A 18 -15.25 -11.57 -9.87
N ILE A 19 -15.50 -12.10 -11.07
CA ILE A 19 -14.53 -12.11 -12.18
C ILE A 19 -14.10 -10.70 -12.64
N THR A 20 -14.87 -9.66 -12.31
CA THR A 20 -14.57 -8.27 -12.67
C THR A 20 -13.78 -7.54 -11.59
N ASP A 21 -13.62 -8.16 -10.42
CA ASP A 21 -12.91 -7.53 -9.31
C ASP A 21 -11.40 -7.59 -9.54
N ARG A 22 -10.72 -6.49 -9.21
CA ARG A 22 -9.26 -6.43 -9.23
C ARG A 22 -8.73 -7.11 -7.98
N VAL A 23 -8.14 -8.28 -8.14
CA VAL A 23 -7.53 -9.05 -7.04
C VAL A 23 -6.01 -8.88 -7.10
N GLY A 24 -5.44 -8.34 -6.02
CA GLY A 24 -3.99 -8.22 -5.85
C GLY A 24 -3.42 -9.30 -4.94
N ARG A 25 -2.16 -9.65 -5.14
CA ARG A 25 -1.36 -10.49 -4.26
C ARG A 25 -0.53 -9.61 -3.35
N TYR A 26 -0.69 -9.77 -2.04
CA TYR A 26 0.21 -9.17 -1.05
C TYR A 26 1.62 -9.72 -1.24
N VAL A 27 2.61 -8.83 -1.26
CA VAL A 27 4.02 -9.21 -1.38
C VAL A 27 4.77 -8.90 -0.09
N GLY A 28 4.59 -7.71 0.47
CA GLY A 28 5.35 -7.30 1.64
C GLY A 28 4.94 -5.95 2.22
N LYS A 29 5.73 -5.50 3.19
CA LYS A 29 5.54 -4.21 3.86
C LYS A 29 6.86 -3.49 4.06
N HIS A 30 6.82 -2.16 3.96
CA HIS A 30 7.87 -1.26 4.37
C HIS A 30 7.47 -0.62 5.69
N VAL A 31 8.31 -0.80 6.70
CA VAL A 31 8.11 -0.24 8.04
C VAL A 31 9.00 0.99 8.16
N ILE A 32 8.38 2.14 8.38
CA ILE A 32 9.09 3.40 8.59
C ILE A 32 9.09 3.64 10.10
N ASP A 33 10.00 2.93 10.76
CA ASP A 33 10.32 3.11 12.17
C ASP A 33 11.09 4.43 12.29
N SER A 34 10.61 5.37 13.11
CA SER A 34 11.34 6.59 13.46
C SER A 34 11.64 7.57 12.31
N ALA A 35 10.60 8.04 11.60
CA ALA A 35 10.72 9.40 11.08
C ALA A 35 11.00 10.31 12.30
N LYS A 36 12.16 10.97 12.32
CA LYS A 36 12.47 11.93 13.39
C LYS A 36 11.29 12.90 13.48
N VAL A 37 10.86 13.19 14.70
CA VAL A 37 9.89 14.26 14.96
C VAL A 37 10.28 15.51 14.16
N ASN A 38 9.30 16.11 13.47
CA ASN A 38 9.51 17.29 12.62
C ASN A 38 10.52 17.06 11.48
N SER A 39 10.55 15.85 10.92
CA SER A 39 11.36 15.53 9.75
C SER A 39 10.53 15.01 8.58
N ARG A 40 11.13 15.15 7.39
CA ARG A 40 10.61 14.63 6.14
C ARG A 40 11.33 13.33 5.83
N PHE A 41 10.58 12.24 5.71
CA PHE A 41 11.04 10.98 5.17
C PHE A 41 10.79 10.96 3.66
N LYS A 42 11.85 10.84 2.86
CA LYS A 42 11.75 10.69 1.41
C LYS A 42 12.59 9.50 0.97
N HIS A 43 11.94 8.50 0.38
CA HIS A 43 12.60 7.27 -0.02
C HIS A 43 11.93 6.64 -1.25
N THR A 44 12.71 5.90 -2.04
CA THR A 44 12.19 5.10 -3.15
C THR A 44 12.48 3.63 -2.85
N PHE A 45 11.42 2.84 -2.72
CA PHE A 45 11.52 1.40 -2.62
C PHE A 45 11.42 0.81 -4.04
N SER A 46 12.47 0.14 -4.48
CA SER A 46 12.55 -0.46 -5.82
C SER A 46 12.27 -1.95 -5.76
N HIS A 47 11.37 -2.41 -6.63
CA HIS A 47 10.94 -3.81 -6.73
C HIS A 47 11.00 -4.35 -8.16
N PRO A 48 12.14 -4.26 -8.88
CA PRO A 48 12.24 -4.77 -10.24
C PRO A 48 11.92 -6.26 -10.36
N GLU A 49 12.12 -7.03 -9.29
CA GLU A 49 11.72 -8.43 -9.20
C GLU A 49 10.21 -8.66 -9.35
N LEU A 50 9.40 -7.62 -9.18
CA LEU A 50 7.94 -7.70 -9.24
C LEU A 50 7.35 -7.41 -10.62
N GLU A 51 8.14 -6.87 -11.55
CA GLU A 51 7.68 -6.53 -12.91
C GLU A 51 7.03 -7.69 -13.66
N PRO A 52 7.52 -8.95 -13.59
CA PRO A 52 6.88 -10.07 -14.27
C PRO A 52 5.53 -10.49 -13.67
N TYR A 53 5.19 -10.00 -12.47
CA TYR A 53 4.07 -10.51 -11.68
C TYR A 53 2.84 -9.60 -11.66
N GLY A 54 2.90 -8.43 -12.29
CA GLY A 54 1.76 -7.54 -12.49
C GLY A 54 2.05 -6.06 -12.20
N GLU A 55 0.98 -5.27 -12.15
CA GLU A 55 1.05 -3.86 -11.78
C GLU A 55 1.22 -3.73 -10.26
N LEU A 56 2.21 -2.96 -9.83
CA LEU A 56 2.42 -2.70 -8.41
C LEU A 56 1.28 -1.84 -7.85
N PHE A 57 0.82 -2.17 -6.64
CA PHE A 57 -0.11 -1.35 -5.88
C PHE A 57 0.32 -1.27 -4.41
N TYR A 58 -0.15 -0.24 -3.71
CA TYR A 58 0.13 -0.04 -2.30
C TYR A 58 -1.14 0.23 -1.51
N TRP A 59 -1.10 -0.02 -0.21
CA TRP A 59 -2.05 0.51 0.75
C TRP A 59 -1.32 0.88 2.04
N ILE A 60 -1.86 1.86 2.74
CA ILE A 60 -1.27 2.35 3.98
C ILE A 60 -2.18 2.01 5.15
N ASN A 61 -1.57 1.70 6.28
CA ASN A 61 -2.27 1.74 7.56
C ASN A 61 -1.81 2.98 8.32
N PRO A 62 -2.55 4.09 8.26
CA PRO A 62 -2.26 5.24 9.08
C PRO A 62 -2.73 4.94 10.51
N ASN A 63 -1.90 4.26 11.31
CA ASN A 63 -2.10 4.13 12.76
C ASN A 63 -1.89 5.47 13.50
N PHE A 64 -1.96 6.60 12.78
CA PHE A 64 -1.61 7.92 13.23
C PHE A 64 -2.76 8.89 13.13
N PHE A 65 -2.97 9.65 14.20
CA PHE A 65 -3.79 10.85 14.18
C PHE A 65 -3.15 11.85 13.22
N TRP A 66 -3.82 12.12 12.12
CA TRP A 66 -3.49 13.23 11.22
C TRP A 66 -3.74 14.52 12.00
N SER A 67 -2.69 15.19 12.46
CA SER A 67 -2.82 16.60 12.80
C SER A 67 -2.93 17.39 11.50
N GLU A 68 -3.47 18.61 11.55
CA GLU A 68 -3.66 19.45 10.36
C GLU A 68 -2.37 19.75 9.58
N ALA A 69 -1.20 19.46 10.17
CA ALA A 69 0.11 19.70 9.58
C ALA A 69 0.79 18.45 8.98
N SER A 70 0.14 17.28 8.93
CA SER A 70 0.75 16.07 8.37
C SER A 70 0.58 15.97 6.85
N TYR A 71 1.60 15.41 6.19
CA TYR A 71 1.59 15.18 4.74
C TYR A 71 2.14 13.80 4.43
N ALA A 72 1.45 13.07 3.56
CA ALA A 72 1.97 11.84 2.98
C ALA A 72 1.61 11.79 1.50
N SER A 73 2.63 11.67 0.65
CA SER A 73 2.49 11.38 -0.77
C SER A 73 3.21 10.08 -1.06
N ILE A 74 2.46 9.11 -1.57
CA ILE A 74 2.98 7.84 -2.03
C ILE A 74 2.55 7.69 -3.48
N THR A 75 3.51 7.45 -4.36
CA THR A 75 3.26 7.28 -5.79
C THR A 75 3.99 6.06 -6.30
N ILE A 76 3.46 5.46 -7.36
CA ILE A 76 4.08 4.32 -8.04
C ILE A 76 4.54 4.76 -9.43
N SER A 77 5.75 4.38 -9.81
CA SER A 77 6.27 4.52 -11.17
C SER A 77 6.97 3.22 -11.58
N GLY A 78 6.31 2.44 -12.45
CA GLY A 78 6.75 1.09 -12.80
C GLY A 78 6.81 0.19 -11.57
N SER A 79 8.01 -0.33 -11.29
CA SER A 79 8.33 -1.19 -10.14
C SER A 79 8.78 -0.41 -8.89
N ASN A 80 8.66 0.92 -8.88
CA ASN A 80 9.11 1.76 -7.77
C ASN A 80 7.93 2.34 -6.98
N ILE A 81 8.08 2.35 -5.65
CA ILE A 81 7.22 3.07 -4.71
C ILE A 81 8.00 4.27 -4.20
N HIS A 82 7.54 5.47 -4.53
CA HIS A 82 8.10 6.71 -4.02
C HIS A 82 7.29 7.18 -2.81
N ALA A 83 7.93 7.23 -1.65
CA ALA A 83 7.34 7.73 -0.42
C ALA A 83 7.93 9.10 -0.08
N ASP A 84 7.05 10.06 0.20
CA ASP A 84 7.38 11.40 0.66
C ASP A 84 6.43 11.77 1.79
N ILE A 85 6.92 11.71 3.02
CA ILE A 85 6.09 11.75 4.23
C ILE A 85 6.68 12.80 5.17
N PHE A 86 5.86 13.72 5.63
CA PHE A 86 6.18 14.67 6.69
C PHE A 86 5.32 14.39 7.91
N ILE A 87 6.00 14.22 9.05
CA ILE A 87 5.38 13.86 10.33
C ILE A 87 5.63 15.02 11.31
N PRO A 88 4.61 15.87 11.55
CA PRO A 88 4.65 16.84 12.64
C PRO A 88 4.52 16.07 13.96
N ASP A 89 5.37 16.40 14.94
CA ASP A 89 5.36 15.92 16.33
C ASP A 89 4.39 14.76 16.64
N MET A 90 4.89 13.52 16.57
CA MET A 90 4.11 12.32 16.84
C MET A 90 3.93 12.12 18.35
N ILE A 91 2.69 12.26 18.82
CA ILE A 91 2.27 11.98 20.21
C ILE A 91 2.15 10.45 20.48
N SER A 92 2.35 9.60 19.47
CA SER A 92 2.37 8.13 19.59
C SER A 92 3.52 7.57 18.75
N GLN A 93 4.20 6.51 19.22
CA GLN A 93 5.42 5.96 18.59
C GLN A 93 5.14 4.80 17.60
N GLU A 94 3.93 4.72 17.05
CA GLU A 94 3.62 3.62 16.12
C GLU A 94 4.46 3.74 14.82
N PRO A 95 4.73 2.65 14.10
CA PRO A 95 5.38 2.74 12.81
C PRO A 95 4.40 3.16 11.72
N PHE A 96 4.84 3.97 10.76
CA PHE A 96 4.10 4.16 9.51
C PHE A 96 4.40 2.97 8.59
N ILE A 97 3.35 2.25 8.16
CA ILE A 97 3.51 1.04 7.37
C ILE A 97 2.90 1.23 5.97
N ILE A 98 3.72 0.99 4.95
CA ILE A 98 3.30 0.88 3.56
C ILE A 98 3.29 -0.60 3.20
N TYR A 99 2.10 -1.15 2.95
CA TYR A 99 1.96 -2.49 2.40
C TYR A 99 1.94 -2.40 0.88
N TYR A 100 2.50 -3.42 0.21
CA TYR A 100 2.56 -3.46 -1.24
C TYR A 100 2.29 -4.85 -1.80
N GLY A 101 1.84 -4.88 -3.05
CA GLY A 101 1.51 -6.08 -3.76
C GLY A 101 1.51 -5.88 -5.27
N VAL A 102 1.19 -6.95 -5.99
CA VAL A 102 1.05 -6.95 -7.46
C VAL A 102 -0.35 -7.39 -7.86
N ARG A 103 -0.91 -6.79 -8.91
CA ARG A 103 -2.24 -7.11 -9.44
C ARG A 103 -2.22 -7.30 -10.95
#